data_AF-A0A6A7FSS9-F1
#
_entry.id   AF-A0A6A7FSS9-F1
#
_cell.length_a   1.000
_cell.length_b   1.000
_cell.length_c   1.000
_cell.angle_alpha   90.00
_cell.angle_beta   90.00
_cell.angle_gamma   90.00
#
_symmetry.space_group_name_H-M   'P 1'
#
loop_
_entity.id
_entity.type
_entity.pdbx_description
1 polymer ?
#
loop_
_entity_poly.entity_id
_entity_poly.type
_entity_poly.pdbx_seq_one_letter_code
_entity_poly.pdbx_strand_id
1 'polypeptide(L)'
;YFIQSMRDPEAAAWTSFVEVIEGFLGRNKAQNYEVLVNKMLRNFQALGARMSVKVHFLFSHLDRFPENLGDVSEEQGERFHQDIRVMEERYQGRWDKNMMADYCWNLMREETGGHRRKSRKRSFIEIN
;
A
#
# COMPACT_ATOMS: atom_id res chain seq x y z
N TYR A 1 -22.93 -13.59 3.50
CA TYR A 1 -23.54 -13.13 2.25
C TYR A 1 -22.52 -12.81 1.15
N PHE A 2 -21.55 -11.92 1.35
CA PHE A 2 -20.61 -11.53 0.27
C PHE A 2 -19.67 -12.65 -0.25
N ILE A 3 -19.13 -13.50 0.62
CA ILE A 3 -18.22 -14.58 0.21
C ILE A 3 -18.96 -15.70 -0.56
N GLN A 4 -20.25 -15.92 -0.26
CA GLN A 4 -21.07 -16.95 -0.91
C GLN A 4 -21.47 -16.59 -2.36
N SER A 5 -21.31 -15.33 -2.78
CA SER A 5 -21.58 -14.88 -4.14
C SER A 5 -20.34 -14.87 -5.05
N MET A 6 -19.16 -15.22 -4.53
CA MET A 6 -17.92 -15.22 -5.31
C MET A 6 -17.79 -16.49 -6.15
N ARG A 7 -17.26 -16.34 -7.36
CA ARG A 7 -16.79 -17.47 -8.18
C ARG A 7 -15.46 -17.99 -7.63
N ASP A 8 -15.10 -19.21 -7.97
CA ASP A 8 -13.86 -19.86 -7.51
C ASP A 8 -12.58 -18.98 -7.59
N PRO A 9 -12.28 -18.29 -8.71
CA PRO A 9 -11.08 -17.43 -8.76
C PRO A 9 -11.19 -16.18 -7.88
N GLU A 10 -12.40 -15.63 -7.70
CA GLU A 10 -12.65 -14.48 -6.82
C GLU A 10 -12.49 -14.89 -5.35
N ALA A 11 -13.04 -16.06 -4.98
CA ALA A 11 -12.90 -16.63 -3.66
C ALA A 11 -11.43 -16.95 -3.34
N ALA A 12 -10.70 -17.57 -4.27
CA ALA A 12 -9.27 -17.86 -4.09
C ALA A 12 -8.44 -16.59 -3.92
N ALA A 13 -8.69 -15.56 -4.72
CA ALA A 13 -8.06 -14.25 -4.60
C ALA A 13 -8.35 -13.61 -3.24
N TRP A 14 -9.62 -13.56 -2.84
CA TRP A 14 -10.05 -13.00 -1.56
C TRP A 14 -9.43 -13.74 -0.36
N THR A 15 -9.50 -15.08 -0.35
CA THR A 15 -8.91 -15.89 0.73
C THR A 15 -7.40 -15.64 0.84
N SER A 16 -6.66 -15.64 -0.27
CA SER A 16 -5.22 -15.36 -0.23
C SER A 16 -4.89 -13.93 0.23
N PHE A 17 -5.76 -12.96 -0.03
CA PHE A 17 -5.60 -11.61 0.48
C PHE A 17 -5.78 -11.56 2.01
N VAL A 18 -6.80 -12.24 2.53
CA VAL A 18 -7.03 -12.34 3.99
C VAL A 18 -5.85 -13.04 4.67
N GLU A 19 -5.31 -14.11 4.08
CA GLU A 19 -4.10 -14.79 4.59
C GLU A 19 -2.89 -13.84 4.68
N VAL A 20 -2.68 -12.95 3.71
CA VAL A 20 -1.63 -11.92 3.75
C VAL A 20 -1.90 -10.87 4.83
N ILE A 21 -3.16 -10.49 5.06
CA ILE A 21 -3.50 -9.60 6.16
C ILE A 21 -3.14 -10.24 7.49
N GLU A 22 -3.55 -11.48 7.72
CA GLU A 22 -3.35 -12.16 9.01
C GLU A 22 -1.88 -12.54 9.26
N GLY A 23 -1.18 -13.00 8.22
CA GLY A 23 0.17 -13.52 8.32
C GLY A 23 1.28 -12.54 7.98
N PHE A 24 0.97 -11.32 7.52
CA PHE A 24 1.99 -10.33 7.21
C PHE A 24 1.61 -8.93 7.63
N LEU A 25 0.50 -8.38 7.12
CA LEU A 25 0.15 -6.97 7.30
C LEU A 25 -0.52 -6.65 8.64
N GLY A 26 -0.86 -7.67 9.42
CA GLY A 26 -1.48 -7.56 10.72
C GLY A 26 -0.47 -7.43 11.86
N ARG A 27 -0.81 -8.03 13.00
CA ARG A 27 0.01 -7.94 14.22
C ARG A 27 1.34 -8.69 14.12
N ASN A 28 1.39 -9.76 13.31
CA ASN A 28 2.53 -10.65 13.26
C ASN A 28 3.00 -10.87 11.80
N LYS A 29 4.31 -10.74 11.57
CA LYS A 29 5.00 -11.18 10.35
C LYS A 29 5.33 -12.68 10.46
N ALA A 30 4.49 -13.52 9.87
CA ALA A 30 4.68 -14.98 9.86
C ALA A 30 5.93 -15.37 9.07
N GLN A 31 6.66 -16.41 9.48
CA GLN A 31 7.90 -16.83 8.79
C GLN A 31 7.71 -17.15 7.29
N ASN A 32 6.51 -17.55 6.89
CA ASN A 32 6.15 -17.86 5.51
C ASN A 32 5.49 -16.69 4.77
N TYR A 33 5.64 -15.44 5.23
CA TYR A 33 4.99 -14.25 4.63
C TYR A 33 5.23 -14.15 3.11
N GLU A 34 6.44 -14.46 2.62
CA GLU A 34 6.76 -14.42 1.19
C GLU A 34 5.91 -15.42 0.38
N VAL A 35 5.64 -16.60 0.95
CA VAL A 35 4.80 -17.62 0.30
C VAL A 35 3.36 -17.13 0.21
N LEU A 36 2.85 -16.49 1.27
CA LEU A 36 1.51 -15.92 1.31
C LEU A 36 1.36 -14.81 0.26
N VAL A 37 2.32 -13.88 0.18
CA VAL A 37 2.29 -12.80 -0.80
C VAL A 37 2.38 -13.33 -2.24
N ASN A 38 3.29 -14.28 -2.50
CA ASN A 38 3.40 -14.90 -3.84
C ASN A 38 2.11 -15.65 -4.23
N LYS A 39 1.45 -16.33 -3.29
CA LYS A 39 0.16 -17.00 -3.52
C LYS A 39 -0.91 -15.98 -3.89
N MET A 40 -1.01 -14.87 -3.16
CA MET A 40 -1.95 -13.79 -3.44
C MET A 40 -1.72 -13.20 -4.85
N LEU A 41 -0.47 -12.90 -5.23
CA LEU A 41 -0.15 -12.35 -6.55
C LEU A 41 -0.55 -13.29 -7.69
N ARG A 42 -0.32 -14.61 -7.54
CA ARG A 42 -0.74 -15.61 -8.52
C ARG A 42 -2.25 -15.67 -8.67
N ASN A 43 -2.99 -15.61 -7.56
CA ASN A 43 -4.45 -15.61 -7.61
C ASN A 43 -5.02 -14.33 -8.23
N PHE A 44 -4.41 -13.17 -7.95
CA PHE A 44 -4.79 -11.91 -8.60
C PHE A 44 -4.50 -11.94 -10.10
N GLN A 45 -3.37 -12.50 -10.50
CA GLN A 45 -3.05 -12.70 -11.92
C GLN A 45 -4.06 -13.63 -12.60
N ALA A 46 -4.44 -14.74 -11.96
CA ALA A 46 -5.46 -15.67 -12.47
C ALA A 46 -6.84 -15.02 -12.59
N LEU A 47 -7.16 -14.07 -11.71
CA LEU A 47 -8.36 -13.24 -11.79
C LEU A 47 -8.31 -12.20 -12.92
N GLY A 48 -7.15 -12.01 -13.57
CA GLY A 48 -6.93 -10.99 -14.60
C GLY A 48 -6.69 -9.59 -14.03
N ALA A 49 -6.39 -9.48 -12.73
CA ALA A 49 -6.11 -8.20 -12.09
C ALA A 49 -4.72 -7.69 -12.49
N ARG A 50 -4.63 -6.39 -12.79
CA ARG A 50 -3.35 -5.69 -12.97
C ARG A 50 -2.78 -5.34 -11.59
N MET A 51 -1.46 -5.39 -11.46
CA MET A 51 -0.78 -5.04 -10.22
C MET A 51 -0.91 -3.54 -9.96
N SER A 52 -1.49 -3.18 -8.82
CA SER A 52 -1.52 -1.78 -8.39
C SER A 52 -0.16 -1.35 -7.83
N VAL A 53 0.03 -0.03 -7.74
CA VAL A 53 1.17 0.61 -7.07
C VAL A 53 1.45 0.01 -5.70
N LYS A 54 0.38 -0.13 -4.91
CA LYS A 54 0.45 -0.59 -3.52
C LYS A 54 0.93 -2.03 -3.46
N VAL A 55 0.43 -2.87 -4.37
CA VAL A 55 0.81 -4.29 -4.46
C VAL A 55 2.24 -4.44 -4.98
N HIS A 56 2.66 -3.60 -5.93
CA HIS A 56 4.03 -3.59 -6.42
C HIS A 56 5.02 -3.16 -5.33
N PHE A 57 4.72 -2.07 -4.62
CA PHE A 57 5.53 -1.59 -3.49
C PHE A 57 5.63 -2.63 -2.38
N LEU A 58 4.49 -3.25 -2.02
CA LEU A 58 4.42 -4.33 -1.06
C LEU A 58 5.38 -5.47 -1.44
N PHE A 59 5.30 -5.97 -2.67
CA PHE A 59 6.12 -7.08 -3.15
C PHE A 59 7.61 -6.74 -3.24
N SER A 60 7.96 -5.54 -3.68
CA SER A 60 9.35 -5.12 -3.88
C SER A 60 10.10 -4.85 -2.57
N HIS A 61 9.40 -4.66 -1.45
CA HIS A 61 10.00 -4.23 -0.17
C HIS A 61 9.57 -5.09 1.02
N LEU A 62 9.19 -6.35 0.80
CA LEU A 62 8.69 -7.25 1.85
C LEU A 62 9.64 -7.40 3.06
N ASP A 63 10.94 -7.40 2.79
CA ASP A 63 12.02 -7.49 3.77
C ASP A 63 12.12 -6.23 4.65
N ARG A 64 11.71 -5.08 4.11
CA ARG A 64 11.81 -3.77 4.77
C ARG A 64 10.67 -3.49 5.75
N PHE A 65 9.62 -4.29 5.74
CA PHE A 65 8.52 -4.18 6.70
C PHE A 65 8.92 -4.73 8.09
N PRO A 66 8.59 -4.01 9.19
CA PRO A 66 8.81 -4.46 10.56
C PRO A 66 8.00 -5.72 10.92
N GLU A 67 8.34 -6.36 12.03
CA GLU A 67 7.71 -7.62 12.47
C GLU A 67 6.24 -7.48 12.90
N ASN A 68 5.84 -6.29 13.37
CA ASN A 68 4.47 -5.99 13.76
C ASN A 68 4.02 -4.74 13.00
N LEU A 69 3.05 -4.92 12.09
CA LEU A 69 2.48 -3.83 11.29
C LEU A 69 1.18 -3.28 11.85
N GLY A 70 0.52 -4.03 12.74
CA GLY A 70 -0.68 -3.57 13.44
C GLY A 70 -0.44 -2.35 14.33
N ASP A 71 0.79 -2.21 14.85
CA ASP A 71 1.20 -1.05 15.68
C ASP A 71 1.83 0.09 14.86
N VAL A 72 2.17 -0.18 13.59
CA VAL A 72 2.77 0.81 12.67
C VAL A 72 1.61 1.57 11.99
N SER A 73 0.89 2.31 12.84
CA SER A 73 -0.06 3.41 12.62
C SER A 73 -0.66 3.61 11.23
N GLU A 74 -1.99 3.79 11.19
CA GLU A 74 -2.75 4.42 10.09
C GLU A 74 -2.06 5.64 9.48
N GLU A 75 -1.28 6.41 10.25
CA GLU A 75 -0.58 7.61 9.77
C GLU A 75 0.36 7.34 8.59
N GLN A 76 1.12 6.24 8.62
CA GLN A 76 2.02 5.90 7.51
C GLN A 76 1.23 5.40 6.29
N GLY A 77 0.16 4.64 6.53
CA GLY A 77 -0.77 4.20 5.48
C GLY A 77 -1.49 5.37 4.80
N GLU A 78 -1.99 6.32 5.58
CA GLU A 78 -2.68 7.53 5.12
C GLU A 78 -1.72 8.46 4.38
N ARG A 79 -0.50 8.64 4.88
CA ARG A 79 0.54 9.40 4.16
C ARG A 79 0.86 8.77 2.82
N PHE A 80 1.05 7.45 2.78
CA PHE A 80 1.24 6.73 1.53
C PHE A 80 0.05 6.93 0.56
N HIS A 81 -1.19 6.91 1.07
CA HIS A 81 -2.37 7.16 0.23
C HIS A 81 -2.42 8.58 -0.33
N GLN A 82 -2.02 9.60 0.46
CA GLN A 82 -1.93 10.97 0.02
C GLN A 82 -0.82 11.17 -1.03
N ASP A 83 0.36 10.61 -0.78
CA ASP A 83 1.50 10.75 -1.70
C ASP A 83 1.22 10.05 -3.03
N ILE A 84 0.66 8.85 -3.01
CA ILE A 84 0.27 8.15 -4.25
C ILE A 84 -0.81 8.90 -5.00
N ARG A 85 -1.82 9.49 -4.33
CA ARG A 85 -2.82 10.32 -5.00
C ARG A 85 -2.17 11.50 -5.74
N VAL A 86 -1.26 12.20 -5.08
CA VAL A 86 -0.53 13.33 -5.69
C VAL A 86 0.31 12.87 -6.88
N MET A 87 0.97 11.71 -6.77
CA MET A 87 1.75 11.15 -7.87
C MET A 87 0.85 10.71 -9.03
N GLU A 88 -0.29 10.06 -8.77
CA GLU A 88 -1.25 9.67 -9.81
C GLU A 88 -1.80 10.89 -10.56
N GLU A 89 -2.12 11.98 -9.85
CA GLU A 89 -2.53 13.25 -10.47
C GLU A 89 -1.41 13.84 -11.33
N ARG A 90 -0.18 13.93 -10.81
CA ARG A 90 0.98 14.48 -11.52
C ARG A 90 1.30 13.72 -12.80
N TYR A 91 1.21 12.40 -12.76
CA TYR A 91 1.55 11.52 -13.88
C TYR A 91 0.35 11.10 -14.72
N GLN A 92 -0.85 11.66 -14.46
CA GLN A 92 -2.10 11.36 -15.18
C GLN A 92 -2.45 9.85 -15.16
N GLY A 93 -2.21 9.20 -14.02
CA GLY A 93 -2.39 7.76 -13.86
C GLY A 93 -1.41 6.90 -14.65
N ARG A 94 -0.39 7.49 -15.32
CA ARG A 94 0.67 6.72 -15.97
C ARG A 94 1.63 6.18 -14.94
N TRP A 95 1.87 4.88 -15.04
CA TRP A 95 2.77 4.16 -14.16
C TRP A 95 4.06 3.83 -14.91
N ASP A 96 5.05 4.72 -14.81
CA ASP A 96 6.35 4.54 -15.45
C ASP A 96 7.50 4.49 -14.42
N LYS A 97 8.68 4.09 -14.88
CA LYS A 97 9.89 4.04 -14.04
C LYS A 97 10.25 5.41 -13.46
N ASN A 98 9.85 6.51 -14.12
CA ASN A 98 10.15 7.87 -13.69
C ASN A 98 9.30 8.27 -12.48
N MET A 99 8.00 7.93 -12.49
CA MET A 99 7.09 8.13 -11.35
C MET A 99 7.62 7.41 -10.11
N MET A 100 8.07 6.16 -10.26
CA MET A 100 8.64 5.40 -9.14
C MET A 100 9.98 5.95 -8.66
N ALA A 101 10.86 6.37 -9.58
CA ALA A 101 12.12 7.00 -9.22
C ALA A 101 11.89 8.34 -8.48
N ASP A 102 10.95 9.16 -8.93
CA ASP A 102 10.58 10.42 -8.27
C ASP A 102 9.95 10.17 -6.89
N TYR A 103 9.09 9.15 -6.77
CA TYR A 103 8.53 8.76 -5.47
C TYR A 103 9.60 8.35 -4.45
N CYS A 104 10.49 7.42 -4.83
CA CYS A 104 11.61 7.02 -3.98
C CYS A 104 12.55 8.19 -3.65
N TRP A 105 12.79 9.08 -4.61
CA TRP A 105 13.61 10.28 -4.39
C TRP A 105 13.00 11.23 -3.35
N ASN A 106 11.69 11.49 -3.43
CA ASN A 106 10.98 12.30 -2.45
C ASN A 106 11.01 11.66 -1.06
N LEU A 107 10.84 10.34 -0.98
CA LEU A 107 10.92 9.60 0.29
C LEU A 107 12.30 9.71 0.95
N MET A 108 13.38 9.50 0.19
CA MET A 108 14.76 9.62 0.69
C MET A 108 15.11 11.04 1.18
N ARG A 109 14.57 12.07 0.53
CA ARG A 109 14.75 13.47 0.95
C ARG A 109 14.04 13.80 2.26
N GLU A 110 12.90 13.17 2.51
CA GLU A 110 12.13 13.35 3.74
C GLU A 110 12.74 12.62 4.93
N GLU A 111 13.38 11.46 4.71
CA GLU A 111 14.13 10.74 5.76
C GLU A 111 15.43 11.44 6.17
N THR A 112 16.09 12.15 5.24
CA THR A 112 17.38 12.82 5.48
C THR A 112 17.25 14.27 5.98
N GLY A 113 16.09 14.90 5.79
CA GLY A 113 15.80 16.24 6.29
C GLY A 113 14.99 16.20 7.58
N GLY A 114 15.62 16.52 8.72
CA GLY A 114 14.98 16.57 10.05
C GLY A 114 13.91 17.67 10.23
N HIS A 115 12.88 17.72 9.39
CA HIS A 115 11.86 18.77 9.41
C HIS A 115 10.44 18.22 9.37
N ARG A 116 9.79 18.37 10.53
CA ARG A 116 8.34 18.28 10.77
C ARG A 116 7.59 19.16 9.75
N ARG A 117 6.73 18.55 8.91
CA ARG A 117 5.73 19.30 8.12
C ARG A 117 4.83 20.08 9.10
N LYS A 118 4.88 21.42 9.05
CA LYS A 118 3.90 22.25 9.76
C LYS A 118 2.57 22.18 9.01
N SER A 119 1.57 21.56 9.65
CA SER A 119 0.17 21.69 9.22
C SER A 119 -0.24 23.15 9.33
N ARG A 120 -0.53 23.79 8.19
CA ARG A 120 -1.22 25.08 8.19
C ARG A 120 -2.71 24.79 8.35
N LYS A 121 -3.22 24.88 9.58
CA LYS A 121 -4.67 25.01 9.80
C LYS A 121 -5.13 26.27 9.08
N ARG A 122 -5.84 26.13 7.96
CA ARG A 122 -6.65 27.23 7.42
C ARG A 122 -7.87 27.36 8.34
N SER A 123 -7.93 28.44 9.11
CA SER A 123 -9.19 28.85 9.73
C SER A 123 -10.08 29.43 8.62
N PHE A 124 -11.26 28.87 8.43
CA PHE A 124 -12.32 29.57 7.71
C PHE A 124 -12.74 30.75 8.58
N ILE A 125 -12.40 31.96 8.15
CA ILE A 125 -13.03 33.17 8.69
C ILE A 125 -14.30 33.35 7.85
N GLU A 126 -15.46 33.10 8.45
CA GLU A 126 -16.71 33.62 7.94
C GLU A 126 -16.69 35.14 8.12
N ILE A 127 -16.74 35.86 7.00
CA ILE A 127 -16.93 37.31 6.98
C ILE A 127 -18.45 37.51 7.02
N ASN A 128 -18.95 38.07 8.12
CA ASN A 128 -20.32 38.60 8.23
C ASN A 128 -20.53 39.76 7.25
#